data_AF-A0A239Q395-F1
#
_entry.id   AF-A0A239Q395-F1
#
_cell.length_a   1.000
_cell.length_b   1.000
_cell.length_c   1.000
_cell.angle_alpha   90.00
_cell.angle_beta   90.00
_cell.angle_gamma   90.00
#
_symmetry.space_group_name_H-M   'P 1'
#
loop_
_entity.id
_entity.type
_entity.pdbx_description
1 polymer ?
#
loop_
_entity_poly.entity_id
_entity_poly.type
_entity_poly.pdbx_seq_one_letter_code
_entity_poly.pdbx_strand_id
1 'polypeptide(L)' 'TNLGVLDVVEGGLKIVELADGVTEEELRNATTATIVN' A
#
# COMPACT_ATOMS: atom_id res chain seq x y z
N THR A 1 -4.62 7.64 1.84
CA THR A 1 -5.65 7.22 0.84
C THR A 1 -6.77 6.53 1.59
N ASN A 2 -7.93 6.28 0.97
CA ASN A 2 -9.02 5.51 1.59
C ASN A 2 -8.65 4.03 1.86
N LEU A 3 -7.45 3.59 1.45
CA LEU A 3 -6.96 2.22 1.55
C LEU A 3 -5.89 2.00 2.64
N GLY A 4 -5.19 3.06 3.06
CA GLY A 4 -4.14 2.95 4.07
C GLY A 4 -3.11 4.08 4.04
N VAL A 5 -2.04 3.90 4.82
CA VAL A 5 -0.86 4.77 4.87
C VAL A 5 0.29 4.08 4.14
N LEU A 6 0.81 4.78 3.13
CA LEU A 6 1.92 4.35 2.30
C LEU A 6 3.09 5.29 2.53
N ASP A 7 4.28 4.73 2.69
CA ASP A 7 5.53 5.49 2.73
C ASP A 7 6.28 5.35 1.40
N VAL A 8 6.90 6.44 0.96
CA VAL A 8 7.64 6.48 -0.29
C VAL A 8 9.09 6.16 0.01
N VAL A 9 9.54 5.00 -0.45
CA VAL A 9 10.91 4.52 -0.22
C VAL A 9 11.64 4.38 -1.54
N GLU A 10 12.97 4.26 -1.48
CA GLU A 10 13.76 4.01 -2.66
C GLU A 10 13.33 2.68 -3.31
N GLY A 11 12.84 2.75 -4.54
CA GLY A 11 12.38 1.58 -5.29
C GLY A 11 10.87 1.27 -5.21
N GLY A 12 10.07 2.04 -4.47
CA GLY A 12 8.62 1.86 -4.52
C GLY A 12 7.85 2.45 -3.35
N LEU A 13 6.70 1.85 -3.07
CA LEU A 13 5.85 2.21 -1.93
C LEU A 13 5.89 1.11 -0.89
N LYS A 14 6.03 1.49 0.38
CA LYS A 14 5.94 0.57 1.51
C LYS A 14 4.60 0.75 2.22
N ILE A 15 3.94 -0.35 2.56
CA ILE A 15 2.71 -0.32 3.36
C ILE A 15 3.12 -0.13 4.83
N VAL A 16 2.67 0.96 5.45
CA VAL A 16 2.92 1.25 6.86
C VAL A 16 1.72 0.84 7.70
N GLU A 17 0.52 1.12 7.20
CA GLU A 17 -0.73 0.83 7.90
C GLU A 17 -1.83 0.57 6.88
N LEU A 18 -2.68 -0.41 7.15
CA LEU A 18 -3.88 -0.71 6.36
C LEU A 18 -5.11 -0.11 7.04
N ALA A 19 -6.04 0.40 6.25
CA ALA A 19 -7.32 0.84 6.79
C ALA A 19 -8.15 -0.36 7.27
N ASP A 20 -9.04 -0.13 8.25
CA ASP A 20 -9.92 -1.17 8.78
C ASP A 20 -10.77 -1.79 7.67
N GLY A 21 -10.68 -3.12 7.56
CA GLY A 21 -11.38 -3.89 6.54
C GLY A 21 -10.73 -3.88 5.16
N VAL A 22 -9.53 -3.28 5.01
CA VAL A 22 -8.74 -3.34 3.78
C VAL A 22 -7.65 -4.39 3.90
N THR A 23 -7.57 -5.27 2.90
CA THR A 23 -6.53 -6.28 2.79
C THR A 23 -5.34 -5.77 1.98
N GLU A 24 -4.15 -6.35 2.20
CA GLU A 24 -2.98 -6.03 1.37
C GLU A 24 -3.21 -6.33 -0.12
N GLU A 25 -4.00 -7.37 -0.42
CA GLU A 25 -4.34 -7.75 -1.79
C GLU A 25 -5.17 -6.66 -2.47
N GLU A 26 -6.20 -6.13 -1.81
CA GLU A 26 -6.98 -5.00 -2.31
C GLU A 26 -6.10 -3.77 -2.54
N LEU A 27 -5.18 -3.48 -1.62
CA LEU A 27 -4.27 -2.36 -1.74
C LEU A 27 -3.29 -2.53 -2.92
N ARG A 28 -2.77 -3.75 -3.13
CA ARG A 28 -1.93 -4.10 -4.29
C ARG A 28 -2.70 -4.06 -5.60
N ASN A 29 -3.95 -4.51 -5.63
CA ASN A 29 -4.81 -4.46 -6.81
C ASN A 29 -5.21 -3.02 -7.18
N ALA A 30 -5.38 -2.15 -6.18
CA ALA A 30 -5.71 -0.75 -6.39
C ALA A 30 -4.50 0.13 -6.77
N THR A 31 -3.27 -0.38 -6.63
CA THR A 31 -2.05 0.41 -6.79
C THR A 31 -1.17 -0.15 -7.90
N THR A 32 -0.98 0.62 -8.98
CA THR A 32 -0.12 0.21 -10.12
C THR A 32 1.39 0.35 -9.84
N ALA A 33 1.76 0.99 -8.72
CA ALA A 33 3.15 1.15 -8.31
C ALA A 33 3.70 -0.12 -7.65
N THR A 34 5.01 -0.35 -7.76
CA THR A 34 5.69 -1.48 -7.12
C THR A 34 5.66 -1.32 -5.60
N ILE A 35 4.98 -2.24 -4.92
CA ILE A 35 4.96 -2.31 -3.45
C ILE A 35 6.12 -3.18 -2.98
N VAL A 36 7.01 -2.57 -2.21
CA VAL A 36 8.20 -3.22 -1.61
C VAL A 36 7.91 -3.56 -0.14
N ASN A 37 8.44 -4.69 0.34
CA ASN A 37 8.16 -5.25 1.66
C ASN A 37 9.25 -4.89 2.68
#